data_AF-A0A521RYX9-F1
#
_entry.id   AF-A0A521RYX9-F1
#
_cell.length_a   1.000
_cell.length_b   1.000
_cell.length_c   1.000
_cell.angle_alpha   90.00
_cell.angle_beta   90.00
_cell.angle_gamma   90.00
#
_symmetry.space_group_name_H-M   'P 1'
#
loop_
_entity.id
_entity.type
_entity.pdbx_description
1 polymer ?
#
loop_
_entity_poly.entity_id
_entity_poly.type
_entity_poly.pdbx_seq_one_letter_code
_entity_poly.pdbx_strand_id
1 'polypeptide(L)'
;MPRPEAPTWPTCRGSARRSIRISRSHRSRRRATRSSSGTRRRHPWPTRLRSWRRPSSRRRPTTCTRTLSSSRRPGRSSEPGPDRLRCRRRPAGRLIRTGGVPGERRAAHRLRERPRRNRVSERPSDPTSGPDFAALNGWDRDFTVFDDFDLPSYVGPATFAKLPWVTDPAELRARGVDVAIVGAPFDDMVTHRPGARFGPRAIREAQYSTGSLHSLQLRVEPFEVLTVVDAGDANIVPAYHERAHAMIHRKVLEVAGTGAIPIILGGDHSITWPAATAIAEVRRPSSVGIVHFDAHADTAPDSWGQIASHGSPMRRLIESGAIEGRNFVQVGLRGYWPPVDVLDWMRDHGLRYHFMTEMEERGSEAVIADAIAEALDGPESVYLSVDIDVVDPGLAPGTGTPEPGGMLTRELLRAVRQIVGAVDLAGMDIVEVAPPYDWAESTAMIANRVALEAISALALKRRAGERVRWER
;
A
#
# COMPACT_ATOMS: atom_id res chain seq x y z
N MET A 1 42.07 -28.00 14.70
CA MET A 1 42.23 -27.05 15.84
C MET A 1 43.65 -26.50 15.80
N PRO A 2 43.92 -25.29 16.31
CA PRO A 2 43.03 -24.39 17.05
C PRO A 2 42.35 -23.31 16.18
N ARG A 3 41.47 -22.52 16.80
CA ARG A 3 40.80 -21.34 16.22
C ARG A 3 41.51 -20.07 16.71
N PRO A 4 41.48 -18.94 15.98
CA PRO A 4 41.66 -17.62 16.59
C PRO A 4 40.41 -17.26 17.41
N GLU A 5 40.60 -16.55 18.51
CA GLU A 5 39.56 -16.21 19.48
C GLU A 5 38.82 -14.91 19.10
N ALA A 6 37.58 -14.76 19.60
CA ALA A 6 36.80 -13.54 19.42
C ALA A 6 37.21 -12.47 20.45
N PRO A 7 37.27 -11.17 20.08
CA PRO A 7 37.61 -10.11 21.02
C PRO A 7 36.50 -9.88 22.04
N THR A 8 36.89 -9.82 23.32
CA THR A 8 36.01 -9.51 24.44
C THR A 8 35.86 -7.99 24.63
N TRP A 9 34.64 -7.53 24.86
CA TRP A 9 34.35 -6.12 25.17
C TRP A 9 34.59 -5.83 26.66
N PRO A 10 35.39 -4.82 27.03
CA PRO A 10 35.60 -4.46 28.43
C PRO A 10 34.38 -3.70 28.98
N THR A 11 33.88 -4.14 30.13
CA THR A 11 32.84 -3.43 30.88
C THR A 11 33.47 -2.33 31.74
N CYS A 12 32.97 -1.09 31.63
CA CYS A 12 33.33 0.00 32.54
C CYS A 12 32.15 0.36 33.47
N ARG A 13 32.38 0.22 34.77
CA ARG A 13 31.54 0.78 35.85
C ARG A 13 32.24 1.99 36.45
N GLY A 14 31.49 3.00 36.87
CA GLY A 14 31.99 4.15 37.67
C GLY A 14 31.59 5.50 37.07
N SER A 15 30.37 5.99 37.28
CA SER A 15 29.92 6.72 38.49
C SER A 15 30.47 8.15 38.64
N ALA A 16 29.71 9.13 38.16
CA ALA A 16 29.80 10.52 38.61
C ALA A 16 28.40 11.13 38.69
N ARG A 17 27.81 11.18 39.91
CA ARG A 17 26.53 11.87 40.13
C ARG A 17 26.79 13.38 40.17
N ARG A 18 26.17 14.15 39.26
CA ARG A 18 25.97 15.59 39.44
C ARG A 18 24.49 15.88 39.68
N SER A 19 24.20 16.43 40.85
CA SER A 19 22.86 16.82 41.30
C SER A 19 22.48 18.19 40.74
N ILE A 20 21.47 18.24 39.88
CA ILE A 20 20.87 19.49 39.43
C ILE A 20 19.79 19.89 40.45
N ARG A 21 20.00 21.03 41.13
CA ARG A 21 19.02 21.62 42.05
C ARG A 21 17.87 22.26 41.26
N ILE A 22 16.64 21.81 41.52
CA ILE A 22 15.42 22.48 41.05
C ILE A 22 15.13 23.67 41.99
N SER A 23 15.33 24.90 41.50
CA SER A 23 14.93 26.12 42.21
C SER A 23 13.58 26.64 41.72
N ARG A 24 12.51 26.28 42.43
CA ARG A 24 11.23 27.01 42.31
C ARG A 24 11.43 28.43 42.86
N SER A 25 11.14 29.46 42.08
CA SER A 25 11.02 30.83 42.58
C SER A 25 9.64 31.41 42.23
N HIS A 26 9.00 32.02 43.22
CA HIS A 26 7.78 32.80 43.02
C HIS A 26 8.07 34.04 42.17
N ARG A 27 7.15 34.43 41.29
CA ARG A 27 6.95 35.84 40.95
C ARG A 27 5.56 36.30 41.33
N SER A 28 5.55 37.38 42.12
CA SER A 28 4.39 37.98 42.74
C SER A 28 3.62 38.90 41.77
N ARG A 29 2.34 39.06 42.06
CA ARG A 29 1.45 40.05 41.47
C ARG A 29 2.06 41.47 41.58
N ARG A 30 1.96 42.27 40.52
CA ARG A 30 1.76 43.73 40.65
C ARG A 30 0.64 44.21 39.73
N ARG A 31 -0.12 45.17 40.25
CA ARG A 31 -1.27 45.86 39.64
C ARG A 31 -0.84 47.22 39.10
N ALA A 32 -1.77 47.84 38.35
CA ALA A 32 -1.74 49.21 37.82
C ALA A 32 -0.78 49.40 36.61
N THR A 33 -1.12 50.21 35.60
CA THR A 33 -2.14 51.29 35.52
C THR A 33 -3.03 51.16 34.27
N ARG A 34 -4.30 51.58 34.39
CA ARG A 34 -5.20 51.85 33.24
C ARG A 34 -5.44 53.36 33.17
N SER A 35 -5.22 53.98 32.03
CA SER A 35 -5.73 55.33 31.69
C SER A 35 -6.25 55.35 30.26
N SER A 36 -7.29 56.15 30.06
CA SER A 36 -8.22 56.18 28.94
C SER A 36 -7.72 56.83 27.63
N SER A 37 -8.08 56.24 26.49
CA SER A 37 -8.88 56.86 25.40
C SER A 37 -9.14 55.80 24.31
N GLY A 38 -10.33 55.73 23.69
CA GLY A 38 -10.62 56.36 22.40
C GLY A 38 -9.87 55.64 21.25
N THR A 39 -10.49 54.94 20.29
CA THR A 39 -11.85 55.06 19.71
C THR A 39 -12.34 53.74 19.09
N ARG A 40 -13.66 53.53 19.06
CA ARG A 40 -14.31 52.45 18.31
C ARG A 40 -14.30 52.72 16.80
N ARG A 41 -13.95 51.73 15.98
CA ARG A 41 -14.64 51.46 14.70
C ARG A 41 -14.78 49.97 14.47
N ARG A 42 -16.02 49.47 14.56
CA ARG A 42 -16.45 48.19 13.97
C ARG A 42 -17.11 48.52 12.63
N HIS A 43 -16.82 47.76 11.59
CA HIS A 43 -17.67 47.70 10.39
C HIS A 43 -18.05 46.24 10.08
N PRO A 44 -19.20 46.00 9.42
CA PRO A 44 -19.99 44.81 9.69
C PRO A 44 -19.96 43.76 8.58
N TRP A 45 -20.18 42.51 8.99
CA TRP A 45 -20.54 41.41 8.10
C TRP A 45 -21.92 41.64 7.47
N PRO A 46 -22.09 41.45 6.15
CA PRO A 46 -23.41 41.43 5.53
C PRO A 46 -23.99 40.01 5.50
N THR A 47 -24.82 39.66 6.47
CA THR A 47 -25.73 38.51 6.35
C THR A 47 -26.76 38.77 5.24
N ARG A 48 -26.80 37.91 4.21
CA ARG A 48 -27.88 37.90 3.21
C ARG A 48 -28.46 36.50 3.03
N LEU A 49 -29.37 36.15 3.92
CA LEU A 49 -30.34 35.08 3.70
C LEU A 49 -31.23 35.45 2.50
N ARG A 50 -31.08 34.73 1.37
CA ARG A 50 -32.04 34.79 0.26
C ARG A 50 -33.09 33.69 0.42
N SER A 51 -34.31 34.12 0.71
CA SER A 51 -35.49 33.26 0.75
C SER A 51 -35.82 32.72 -0.65
N TRP A 52 -35.88 31.39 -0.78
CA TRP A 52 -36.46 30.74 -1.96
C TRP A 52 -37.98 30.67 -1.84
N ARG A 53 -38.68 31.44 -2.66
CA ARG A 53 -40.14 31.31 -2.84
C ARG A 53 -40.45 30.16 -3.77
N ARG A 54 -41.29 29.22 -3.33
CA ARG A 54 -42.03 28.30 -4.21
C ARG A 54 -43.05 29.07 -5.06
N PRO A 55 -43.30 28.62 -6.29
CA PRO A 55 -44.64 28.59 -6.86
C PRO A 55 -45.21 27.17 -6.76
N SER A 56 -46.45 27.07 -6.28
CA SER A 56 -47.23 25.82 -6.24
C SER A 56 -48.28 25.79 -7.34
N SER A 57 -48.87 24.59 -7.55
CA SER A 57 -50.17 24.31 -8.23
C SER A 57 -50.06 23.75 -9.66
N ARG A 58 -50.94 22.81 -10.13
CA ARG A 58 -52.00 22.01 -9.47
C ARG A 58 -52.47 20.88 -10.43
N ARG A 59 -53.24 19.91 -9.86
CA ARG A 59 -54.11 18.84 -10.43
C ARG A 59 -53.46 17.44 -10.36
N ARG A 60 -53.85 16.47 -9.50
CA ARG A 60 -55.15 16.01 -8.90
C ARG A 60 -56.03 15.22 -9.92
N PRO A 61 -56.84 14.22 -9.51
CA PRO A 61 -56.43 12.84 -9.17
C PRO A 61 -57.35 11.74 -9.77
N THR A 62 -57.03 10.45 -9.61
CA THR A 62 -58.02 9.35 -9.68
C THR A 62 -57.69 8.18 -8.75
N THR A 63 -58.74 7.54 -8.23
CA THR A 63 -58.77 6.43 -7.27
C THR A 63 -59.31 5.14 -7.89
N CYS A 64 -58.89 3.96 -7.40
CA CYS A 64 -59.67 2.70 -7.24
C CYS A 64 -58.69 1.60 -6.75
N THR A 65 -58.75 1.03 -5.54
CA THR A 65 -59.71 0.12 -4.87
C THR A 65 -59.81 -1.32 -5.40
N ARG A 66 -59.41 -2.29 -4.54
CA ARG A 66 -59.92 -3.70 -4.41
C ARG A 66 -59.65 -4.63 -5.64
N THR A 67 -59.62 -5.97 -5.54
CA THR A 67 -59.97 -6.94 -4.47
C THR A 67 -59.17 -8.26 -4.59
N LEU A 68 -59.35 -9.19 -3.63
CA LEU A 68 -58.76 -10.53 -3.56
C LEU A 68 -59.38 -11.59 -4.50
N SER A 69 -58.62 -12.69 -4.68
CA SER A 69 -59.04 -14.12 -4.62
C SER A 69 -59.28 -14.97 -5.89
N SER A 70 -58.53 -16.07 -5.95
CA SER A 70 -58.90 -17.40 -6.52
C SER A 70 -59.08 -17.50 -8.06
N SER A 71 -58.97 -18.66 -8.73
CA SER A 71 -58.83 -20.07 -8.29
C SER A 71 -58.20 -20.94 -9.40
N ARG A 72 -57.52 -22.05 -9.05
CA ARG A 72 -57.80 -23.43 -9.52
C ARG A 72 -56.75 -24.46 -9.04
N ARG A 73 -57.25 -25.48 -8.35
CA ARG A 73 -56.68 -26.83 -8.08
C ARG A 73 -57.70 -27.84 -8.69
N PRO A 74 -57.46 -29.17 -8.86
CA PRO A 74 -56.89 -30.05 -7.81
C PRO A 74 -56.11 -31.31 -8.26
N GLY A 75 -55.66 -32.07 -7.24
CA GLY A 75 -55.04 -33.41 -7.32
C GLY A 75 -54.01 -33.56 -6.18
N ARG A 76 -54.38 -33.74 -4.90
CA ARG A 76 -54.67 -35.03 -4.19
C ARG A 76 -53.58 -36.10 -4.44
N SER A 77 -52.99 -36.81 -3.47
CA SER A 77 -52.88 -36.74 -1.98
C SER A 77 -51.79 -37.78 -1.55
N SER A 78 -51.31 -37.96 -0.31
CA SER A 78 -51.74 -37.56 1.04
C SER A 78 -50.54 -37.54 2.04
N GLU A 79 -50.78 -37.15 3.30
CA GLU A 79 -49.87 -37.25 4.47
C GLU A 79 -50.23 -38.51 5.34
N PRO A 80 -49.75 -38.76 6.60
CA PRO A 80 -48.84 -37.99 7.48
C PRO A 80 -47.86 -38.79 8.40
N GLY A 81 -47.00 -38.06 9.13
CA GLY A 81 -46.71 -38.37 10.55
C GLY A 81 -45.32 -38.92 10.93
N PRO A 82 -44.90 -38.80 12.22
CA PRO A 82 -43.51 -38.38 12.50
C PRO A 82 -42.70 -39.18 13.55
N ASP A 83 -41.46 -38.71 13.74
CA ASP A 83 -40.69 -38.55 15.00
C ASP A 83 -39.41 -39.42 15.26
N ARG A 84 -38.29 -38.70 15.42
CA ARG A 84 -37.01 -39.00 16.14
C ARG A 84 -36.25 -40.35 15.97
N LEU A 85 -34.93 -40.24 15.68
CA LEU A 85 -33.85 -40.35 16.70
C LEU A 85 -32.41 -40.20 16.15
N ARG A 86 -31.62 -39.33 16.80
CA ARG A 86 -30.15 -39.31 17.03
C ARG A 86 -29.15 -39.95 16.03
N CYS A 87 -28.08 -39.20 15.76
CA CYS A 87 -26.71 -39.74 15.86
C CYS A 87 -25.76 -38.77 16.63
N ARG A 88 -24.66 -39.28 17.21
CA ARG A 88 -23.86 -38.61 18.27
C ARG A 88 -22.50 -38.07 17.78
N ARG A 89 -21.97 -37.06 18.47
CA ARG A 89 -20.59 -36.52 18.36
C ARG A 89 -19.57 -37.30 19.22
N ARG A 90 -18.26 -37.02 18.97
CA ARG A 90 -17.04 -37.10 19.85
C ARG A 90 -16.16 -38.37 19.76
N PRO A 91 -14.86 -38.31 20.18
CA PRO A 91 -13.90 -37.18 20.23
C PRO A 91 -12.45 -37.53 19.77
N ALA A 92 -11.50 -36.61 19.93
CA ALA A 92 -10.05 -36.82 19.79
C ALA A 92 -9.36 -37.27 21.10
N GLY A 93 -8.15 -37.84 21.02
CA GLY A 93 -7.28 -38.12 22.17
C GLY A 93 -5.85 -38.55 21.79
N ARG A 94 -4.83 -37.91 22.39
CA ARG A 94 -3.39 -38.28 22.28
C ARG A 94 -3.05 -39.44 23.22
N LEU A 95 -1.97 -40.18 22.94
CA LEU A 95 -0.97 -40.53 23.97
C LEU A 95 0.44 -40.76 23.36
N ILE A 96 1.47 -40.53 24.18
CA ILE A 96 2.90 -40.73 23.88
C ILE A 96 3.46 -41.77 24.86
N ARG A 97 4.33 -42.70 24.41
CA ARG A 97 5.36 -43.41 25.19
C ARG A 97 6.36 -44.09 24.21
N THR A 98 7.60 -43.61 24.04
CA THR A 98 8.84 -43.88 24.83
C THR A 98 9.38 -45.32 24.74
N GLY A 99 10.48 -45.48 23.99
CA GLY A 99 11.74 -46.13 24.40
C GLY A 99 11.78 -47.63 24.75
N GLY A 100 12.71 -48.36 24.14
CA GLY A 100 13.16 -49.67 24.62
C GLY A 100 13.91 -50.51 23.57
N VAL A 101 15.24 -50.59 23.70
CA VAL A 101 16.07 -51.62 23.07
C VAL A 101 16.71 -52.41 24.21
N PRO A 102 16.64 -53.75 24.16
CA PRO A 102 17.90 -54.51 24.13
C PRO A 102 17.85 -55.64 23.09
N GLY A 103 18.98 -55.91 22.44
CA GLY A 103 19.13 -57.08 21.60
C GLY A 103 19.84 -58.21 22.33
N GLU A 104 19.63 -59.44 21.90
CA GLU A 104 20.69 -60.45 21.93
C GLU A 104 20.46 -61.57 20.89
N ARG A 105 21.50 -62.35 20.60
CA ARG A 105 21.56 -63.30 19.48
C ARG A 105 21.21 -64.72 19.94
N ARG A 106 20.58 -65.53 19.07
CA ARG A 106 21.14 -66.84 18.59
C ARG A 106 20.17 -67.67 17.73
N ALA A 107 20.77 -68.62 17.02
CA ALA A 107 20.21 -69.88 16.52
C ALA A 107 19.19 -69.87 15.37
N ALA A 108 19.76 -69.89 14.17
CA ALA A 108 19.29 -70.54 12.95
C ALA A 108 18.16 -71.59 13.05
N HIS A 109 17.18 -71.47 12.16
CA HIS A 109 16.48 -72.61 11.57
C HIS A 109 16.44 -72.47 10.05
N ARG A 110 16.70 -73.58 9.33
CA ARG A 110 16.83 -73.59 7.86
C ARG A 110 15.48 -73.34 7.19
N LEU A 111 15.38 -72.29 6.38
CA LEU A 111 14.26 -72.09 5.46
C LEU A 111 14.72 -72.37 4.02
N ARG A 112 13.88 -73.14 3.31
CA ARG A 112 14.12 -73.58 1.93
C ARG A 112 14.31 -72.38 0.99
N GLU A 113 15.24 -72.52 0.05
CA GLU A 113 15.38 -71.59 -1.06
C GLU A 113 14.06 -71.51 -1.84
N ARG A 114 13.48 -70.30 -1.90
CA ARG A 114 12.48 -69.92 -2.89
C ARG A 114 13.13 -68.91 -3.83
N PRO A 115 12.97 -69.04 -5.15
CA PRO A 115 13.63 -68.14 -6.09
C PRO A 115 13.18 -66.70 -5.86
N ARG A 116 14.14 -65.77 -5.86
CA ARG A 116 13.89 -64.33 -5.79
C ARG A 116 13.12 -63.88 -7.03
N ARG A 117 11.79 -63.90 -6.99
CA ARG A 117 10.99 -63.05 -7.88
C ARG A 117 11.22 -61.60 -7.44
N ASN A 118 12.06 -60.91 -8.19
CA ASN A 118 12.14 -59.45 -8.14
C ASN A 118 10.74 -58.89 -8.43
N ARG A 119 9.99 -58.51 -7.40
CA ARG A 119 8.95 -57.49 -7.54
C ARG A 119 9.67 -56.16 -7.71
N VAL A 120 10.21 -55.94 -8.90
CA VAL A 120 10.26 -54.60 -9.46
C VAL A 120 8.80 -54.16 -9.49
N SER A 121 8.41 -53.20 -8.66
CA SER A 121 7.23 -52.42 -8.96
C SER A 121 7.55 -51.73 -10.28
N GLU A 122 6.88 -52.14 -11.34
CA GLU A 122 6.99 -51.47 -12.63
C GLU A 122 6.82 -49.97 -12.38
N ARG A 123 7.79 -49.18 -12.86
CA ARG A 123 7.60 -47.72 -12.91
C ARG A 123 6.30 -47.49 -13.68
N PRO A 124 5.48 -46.50 -13.30
CA PRO A 124 4.39 -46.07 -14.17
C PRO A 124 4.94 -45.89 -15.58
N SER A 125 4.22 -46.41 -16.57
CA SER A 125 4.54 -46.20 -17.98
C SER A 125 4.70 -44.70 -18.22
N ASP A 126 5.61 -44.37 -19.15
CA ASP A 126 5.78 -43.00 -19.64
C ASP A 126 4.40 -42.36 -19.90
N PRO A 127 4.07 -41.20 -19.31
CA PRO A 127 2.75 -40.58 -19.48
C PRO A 127 2.41 -40.24 -20.94
N THR A 128 3.40 -40.27 -21.84
CA THR A 128 3.22 -40.09 -23.28
C THR A 128 2.75 -41.35 -24.04
N SER A 129 2.68 -42.53 -23.39
CA SER A 129 2.33 -43.79 -24.08
C SER A 129 0.83 -44.06 -24.23
N GLY A 130 -0.04 -43.10 -23.89
CA GLY A 130 -1.46 -43.14 -24.15
C GLY A 130 -1.82 -42.52 -25.51
N PRO A 131 -3.00 -42.82 -26.09
CA PRO A 131 -3.54 -42.00 -27.17
C PRO A 131 -3.64 -40.53 -26.72
N ASP A 132 -3.26 -39.60 -27.60
CA ASP A 132 -3.22 -38.18 -27.27
C ASP A 132 -4.57 -37.69 -26.73
N PHE A 133 -4.55 -37.14 -25.53
CA PHE A 133 -5.72 -36.66 -24.82
C PHE A 133 -6.40 -35.50 -25.56
N ALA A 134 -5.64 -34.68 -26.28
CA ALA A 134 -6.23 -33.63 -27.12
C ALA A 134 -6.97 -34.24 -28.33
N ALA A 135 -6.28 -35.10 -29.11
CA ALA A 135 -6.87 -35.79 -30.26
C ALA A 135 -8.10 -36.65 -29.91
N LEU A 136 -8.07 -37.36 -28.78
CA LEU A 136 -9.22 -38.14 -28.29
C LEU A 136 -10.50 -37.32 -28.06
N ASN A 137 -10.35 -36.02 -27.77
CA ASN A 137 -11.45 -35.11 -27.50
C ASN A 137 -11.72 -34.13 -28.67
N GLY A 138 -10.98 -34.23 -29.78
CA GLY A 138 -11.04 -33.28 -30.90
C GLY A 138 -10.57 -31.88 -30.54
N TRP A 139 -9.65 -31.77 -29.56
CA TRP A 139 -9.06 -30.52 -29.08
C TRP A 139 -7.71 -30.19 -29.75
N ASP A 140 -7.22 -31.11 -30.58
CA ASP A 140 -6.04 -31.02 -31.45
C ASP A 140 -6.25 -30.21 -32.74
N ARG A 141 -7.45 -29.65 -32.93
CA ARG A 141 -7.75 -28.71 -34.02
C ARG A 141 -6.78 -27.51 -34.02
N ASP A 142 -6.45 -26.98 -35.19
CA ASP A 142 -5.65 -25.75 -35.30
C ASP A 142 -6.35 -24.58 -34.58
N PHE A 143 -5.61 -23.92 -33.68
CA PHE A 143 -6.01 -22.66 -33.03
C PHE A 143 -4.81 -21.72 -32.93
N THR A 144 -5.08 -20.41 -32.87
CA THR A 144 -4.04 -19.42 -32.58
C THR A 144 -3.49 -19.65 -31.18
N VAL A 145 -2.17 -19.86 -31.09
CA VAL A 145 -1.44 -19.88 -29.83
C VAL A 145 -1.07 -18.45 -29.46
N PHE A 146 -1.20 -18.12 -28.18
CA PHE A 146 -0.89 -16.81 -27.61
C PHE A 146 0.17 -16.97 -26.52
N ASP A 147 1.08 -16.01 -26.40
CA ASP A 147 1.99 -15.94 -25.25
C ASP A 147 1.23 -15.53 -23.98
N ASP A 148 1.78 -15.86 -22.80
CA ASP A 148 1.16 -15.55 -21.50
C ASP A 148 0.81 -14.06 -21.33
N PHE A 149 1.52 -13.16 -22.00
CA PHE A 149 1.25 -11.72 -22.00
C PHE A 149 -0.02 -11.33 -22.78
N ASP A 150 -0.28 -12.02 -23.89
CA ASP A 150 -1.46 -11.80 -24.76
C ASP A 150 -2.71 -12.55 -24.26
N LEU A 151 -2.54 -13.48 -23.32
CA LEU A 151 -3.63 -14.15 -22.62
C LEU A 151 -4.27 -13.26 -21.53
N PRO A 152 -5.54 -13.50 -21.15
CA PRO A 152 -6.28 -12.73 -20.14
C PRO A 152 -5.53 -12.54 -18.81
N SER A 153 -5.83 -11.47 -18.06
CA SER A 153 -5.03 -11.07 -16.88
C SER A 153 -4.89 -12.12 -15.79
N TYR A 154 -5.86 -13.04 -15.66
CA TYR A 154 -5.84 -14.16 -14.71
C TYR A 154 -4.95 -15.36 -15.12
N VAL A 155 -4.29 -15.32 -16.29
CA VAL A 155 -3.40 -16.39 -16.77
C VAL A 155 -1.94 -16.02 -16.49
N GLY A 156 -1.15 -16.98 -16.00
CA GLY A 156 0.29 -16.80 -15.76
C GLY A 156 0.62 -16.17 -14.40
N PRO A 157 1.89 -15.82 -14.15
CA PRO A 157 2.32 -15.19 -12.89
C PRO A 157 1.73 -13.79 -12.70
N ALA A 158 1.24 -13.50 -11.49
CA ALA A 158 0.69 -12.20 -11.12
C ALA A 158 1.78 -11.14 -10.83
N THR A 159 2.53 -10.75 -11.86
CA THR A 159 3.36 -9.53 -11.83
C THR A 159 2.54 -8.29 -12.16
N PHE A 160 2.99 -7.10 -11.76
CA PHE A 160 2.29 -5.86 -12.08
C PHE A 160 2.13 -5.72 -13.59
N ALA A 161 0.89 -5.63 -14.07
CA ALA A 161 0.54 -5.53 -15.50
C ALA A 161 1.19 -6.62 -16.40
N LYS A 162 1.47 -7.82 -15.86
CA LYS A 162 2.23 -8.91 -16.53
C LYS A 162 3.63 -8.50 -17.01
N LEU A 163 4.24 -7.48 -16.42
CA LEU A 163 5.59 -7.06 -16.78
C LEU A 163 6.63 -8.14 -16.44
N PRO A 164 7.79 -8.16 -17.13
CA PRO A 164 8.87 -9.09 -16.85
C PRO A 164 9.33 -9.02 -15.39
N TRP A 165 9.50 -10.20 -14.76
CA TRP A 165 10.04 -10.32 -13.41
C TRP A 165 11.57 -10.26 -13.43
N VAL A 166 12.17 -9.18 -12.93
CA VAL A 166 13.62 -8.94 -12.96
C VAL A 166 14.11 -8.43 -11.59
N THR A 167 14.65 -9.32 -10.77
CA THR A 167 15.02 -9.01 -9.38
C THR A 167 16.47 -8.59 -9.16
N ASP A 168 17.38 -8.90 -10.10
CA ASP A 168 18.82 -8.63 -9.99
C ASP A 168 19.16 -7.17 -10.41
N PRO A 169 19.74 -6.34 -9.52
CA PRO A 169 20.19 -4.99 -9.86
C PRO A 169 21.20 -4.89 -11.01
N ALA A 170 22.01 -5.93 -11.25
CA ALA A 170 22.90 -5.97 -12.41
C ALA A 170 22.12 -6.09 -13.71
N GLU A 171 21.07 -6.91 -13.73
CA GLU A 171 20.19 -7.09 -14.88
C GLU A 171 19.30 -5.86 -15.12
N LEU A 172 18.75 -5.25 -14.06
CA LEU A 172 18.04 -3.97 -14.14
C LEU A 172 18.88 -2.88 -14.81
N ARG A 173 20.16 -2.77 -14.42
CA ARG A 173 21.11 -1.83 -15.02
C ARG A 173 21.41 -2.17 -16.48
N ALA A 174 21.67 -3.44 -16.79
CA ALA A 174 22.00 -3.89 -18.15
C ALA A 174 20.83 -3.71 -19.14
N ARG A 175 19.59 -3.91 -18.69
CA ARG A 175 18.37 -3.64 -19.46
C ARG A 175 18.04 -2.15 -19.60
N GLY A 176 18.70 -1.28 -18.84
CA GLY A 176 18.45 0.16 -18.87
C GLY A 176 17.08 0.56 -18.33
N VAL A 177 16.53 -0.18 -17.35
CA VAL A 177 15.17 -0.03 -16.83
C VAL A 177 14.86 1.42 -16.42
N ASP A 178 13.74 1.95 -16.92
CA ASP A 178 13.21 3.27 -16.60
C ASP A 178 12.48 3.27 -15.26
N VAL A 179 11.57 2.31 -15.08
CA VAL A 179 10.72 2.20 -13.90
C VAL A 179 10.70 0.75 -13.39
N ALA A 180 10.81 0.56 -12.09
CA ALA A 180 10.82 -0.75 -11.46
C ALA A 180 9.74 -0.82 -10.37
N ILE A 181 8.81 -1.76 -10.50
CA ILE A 181 7.78 -2.01 -9.48
C ILE A 181 8.41 -2.82 -8.35
N VAL A 182 8.21 -2.41 -7.10
CA VAL A 182 8.75 -3.09 -5.90
C VAL A 182 7.62 -3.33 -4.92
N GLY A 183 7.50 -4.50 -4.31
CA GLY A 183 6.55 -4.71 -3.20
C GLY A 183 7.20 -4.53 -1.82
N ALA A 184 6.47 -3.96 -0.86
CA ALA A 184 6.85 -3.89 0.55
C ALA A 184 5.74 -4.49 1.45
N PRO A 185 5.53 -5.82 1.44
CA PRO A 185 4.41 -6.49 2.11
C PRO A 185 4.58 -6.55 3.64
N PHE A 186 4.35 -5.43 4.31
CA PHE A 186 4.56 -5.25 5.75
C PHE A 186 3.47 -4.36 6.36
N ASP A 187 2.83 -4.81 7.44
CA ASP A 187 1.83 -4.01 8.17
C ASP A 187 1.90 -4.20 9.70
N ASP A 188 3.05 -4.60 10.24
CA ASP A 188 3.19 -4.87 11.67
C ASP A 188 3.22 -3.58 12.53
N MET A 189 3.27 -2.39 11.90
CA MET A 189 3.36 -1.08 12.56
C MET A 189 2.04 -0.27 12.52
N VAL A 190 0.95 -0.87 12.04
CA VAL A 190 -0.41 -0.32 12.14
C VAL A 190 -0.87 -0.19 13.60
N THR A 191 -1.62 0.87 13.90
CA THR A 191 -2.21 1.07 15.24
C THR A 191 -3.64 0.54 15.39
N HIS A 192 -4.30 0.21 14.27
CA HIS A 192 -5.73 -0.12 14.25
C HIS A 192 -6.04 -1.44 13.52
N ARG A 193 -6.25 -1.41 12.19
CA ARG A 193 -6.65 -2.58 11.39
C ARG A 193 -5.48 -3.09 10.53
N PRO A 194 -5.01 -4.33 10.73
CA PRO A 194 -4.01 -4.95 9.86
C PRO A 194 -4.65 -5.54 8.59
N GLY A 195 -3.85 -5.70 7.54
CA GLY A 195 -4.27 -6.26 6.26
C GLY A 195 -3.41 -5.76 5.09
N ALA A 196 -2.74 -4.61 5.24
CA ALA A 196 -1.94 -4.00 4.19
C ALA A 196 -0.73 -4.84 3.74
N ARG A 197 -0.27 -5.82 4.53
CA ARG A 197 0.75 -6.81 4.10
C ARG A 197 0.34 -7.60 2.84
N PHE A 198 -0.95 -7.63 2.50
CA PHE A 198 -1.48 -8.26 1.28
C PHE A 198 -1.68 -7.28 0.12
N GLY A 199 -1.57 -5.96 0.36
CA GLY A 199 -1.70 -4.89 -0.62
C GLY A 199 -0.84 -5.09 -1.88
N PRO A 200 0.47 -5.40 -1.78
CA PRO A 200 1.34 -5.53 -2.96
C PRO A 200 0.96 -6.68 -3.89
N ARG A 201 0.18 -7.66 -3.41
CA ARG A 201 -0.38 -8.72 -4.26
C ARG A 201 -1.67 -8.28 -4.91
N ALA A 202 -2.62 -7.75 -4.12
CA ALA A 202 -3.90 -7.28 -4.64
C ALA A 202 -3.73 -6.19 -5.71
N ILE A 203 -2.77 -5.27 -5.54
CA ILE A 203 -2.49 -4.21 -6.54
C ILE A 203 -1.95 -4.79 -7.86
N ARG A 204 -1.20 -5.90 -7.83
CA ARG A 204 -0.76 -6.61 -9.05
C ARG A 204 -1.91 -7.33 -9.73
N GLU A 205 -2.77 -7.98 -8.95
CA GLU A 205 -3.92 -8.77 -9.41
C GLU A 205 -5.10 -7.90 -9.90
N ALA A 206 -5.21 -6.64 -9.45
CA ALA A 206 -6.33 -5.74 -9.76
C ALA A 206 -6.42 -5.25 -11.22
N GLN A 207 -5.46 -5.61 -12.08
CA GLN A 207 -5.49 -5.27 -13.50
C GLN A 207 -6.37 -6.27 -14.29
N TYR A 208 -7.35 -5.76 -15.04
CA TYR A 208 -8.24 -6.58 -15.88
C TYR A 208 -7.79 -6.71 -17.35
N SER A 209 -6.81 -5.91 -17.79
CA SER A 209 -6.31 -5.88 -19.17
C SER A 209 -4.82 -6.17 -19.25
N THR A 210 -4.39 -6.88 -20.29
CA THR A 210 -3.00 -7.23 -20.59
C THR A 210 -2.63 -6.78 -22.00
N GLY A 211 -1.38 -6.97 -22.41
CA GLY A 211 -0.92 -6.48 -23.71
C GLY A 211 -0.70 -4.95 -23.70
N SER A 212 -1.21 -4.29 -24.74
CA SER A 212 -1.24 -2.83 -24.88
C SER A 212 -2.10 -2.19 -23.79
N LEU A 213 -1.60 -1.14 -23.12
CA LEU A 213 -2.26 -0.49 -21.98
C LEU A 213 -2.38 1.02 -22.21
N HIS A 214 -3.11 1.38 -23.27
CA HIS A 214 -3.30 2.75 -23.69
C HIS A 214 -3.90 3.63 -22.59
N SER A 215 -3.13 4.64 -22.14
CA SER A 215 -3.68 5.70 -21.29
C SER A 215 -4.57 6.61 -22.14
N LEU A 216 -5.90 6.48 -22.02
CA LEU A 216 -6.85 7.31 -22.77
C LEU A 216 -6.76 8.81 -22.38
N GLN A 217 -6.38 9.08 -21.13
CA GLN A 217 -6.25 10.42 -20.56
C GLN A 217 -5.03 11.16 -21.11
N LEU A 218 -3.94 10.44 -21.39
CA LEU A 218 -2.67 11.00 -21.88
C LEU A 218 -2.35 10.63 -23.35
N ARG A 219 -3.15 9.75 -23.96
CA ARG A 219 -3.03 9.23 -25.34
C ARG A 219 -1.64 8.65 -25.64
N VAL A 220 -1.13 7.87 -24.70
CA VAL A 220 0.19 7.23 -24.78
C VAL A 220 0.08 5.75 -24.41
N GLU A 221 0.87 4.93 -25.09
CA GLU A 221 1.17 3.56 -24.68
C GLU A 221 2.44 3.57 -23.82
N PRO A 222 2.35 3.49 -22.48
CA PRO A 222 3.51 3.69 -21.62
C PRO A 222 4.61 2.65 -21.83
N PHE A 223 4.22 1.39 -22.03
CA PHE A 223 5.15 0.26 -22.14
C PHE A 223 5.80 0.12 -23.53
N GLU A 224 5.32 0.86 -24.53
CA GLU A 224 6.05 1.06 -25.80
C GLU A 224 7.14 2.13 -25.70
N VAL A 225 7.07 2.99 -24.67
CA VAL A 225 7.94 4.17 -24.51
C VAL A 225 8.96 4.00 -23.38
N LEU A 226 8.62 3.22 -22.35
CA LEU A 226 9.43 3.00 -21.15
C LEU A 226 9.74 1.51 -20.97
N THR A 227 10.98 1.21 -20.59
CA THR A 227 11.37 -0.12 -20.10
C THR A 227 10.92 -0.26 -18.64
N VAL A 228 9.79 -0.94 -18.42
CA VAL A 228 9.23 -1.18 -17.07
C VAL A 228 9.29 -2.66 -16.72
N VAL A 229 9.62 -2.99 -15.47
CA VAL A 229 9.69 -4.38 -14.96
C VAL A 229 9.09 -4.49 -13.56
N ASP A 230 8.69 -5.71 -13.17
CA ASP A 230 8.41 -6.04 -11.77
C ASP A 230 9.70 -6.54 -11.12
N ALA A 231 10.23 -5.79 -10.16
CA ALA A 231 11.44 -6.14 -9.42
C ALA A 231 11.15 -7.00 -8.18
N GLY A 232 9.91 -7.47 -8.00
CA GLY A 232 9.50 -8.31 -6.88
C GLY A 232 9.48 -7.58 -5.55
N ASP A 233 9.37 -8.35 -4.46
CA ASP A 233 9.15 -7.81 -3.13
C ASP A 233 10.45 -7.67 -2.31
N ALA A 234 10.45 -6.75 -1.35
CA ALA A 234 11.41 -6.75 -0.26
C ALA A 234 11.22 -8.03 0.59
N ASN A 235 12.33 -8.63 1.05
CA ASN A 235 12.29 -9.89 1.80
C ASN A 235 11.90 -9.66 3.28
N ILE A 236 10.61 -9.41 3.51
CA ILE A 236 10.03 -9.13 4.84
C ILE A 236 9.98 -10.41 5.70
N VAL A 237 10.30 -10.26 7.00
CA VAL A 237 10.04 -11.27 8.03
C VAL A 237 9.06 -10.65 9.02
N PRO A 238 7.86 -11.25 9.23
CA PRO A 238 6.86 -10.71 10.14
C PRO A 238 7.34 -10.60 11.59
N ALA A 239 6.72 -9.68 12.33
CA ALA A 239 6.98 -9.36 13.73
C ALA A 239 8.42 -8.90 14.05
N TYR A 240 9.15 -8.36 13.06
CA TYR A 240 10.49 -7.81 13.25
C TYR A 240 10.69 -6.53 12.41
N HIS A 241 10.16 -5.41 12.90
CA HIS A 241 10.08 -4.15 12.15
C HIS A 241 11.45 -3.59 11.74
N GLU A 242 12.46 -3.62 12.62
CA GLU A 242 13.81 -3.13 12.31
C GLU A 242 14.43 -3.89 11.13
N ARG A 243 14.18 -5.21 11.08
CA ARG A 243 14.59 -6.06 9.96
C ARG A 243 13.77 -5.81 8.70
N ALA A 244 12.46 -5.63 8.83
CA ALA A 244 11.58 -5.33 7.70
C ALA A 244 11.98 -4.00 7.04
N HIS A 245 12.11 -2.93 7.82
CA HIS A 245 12.55 -1.60 7.36
C HIS A 245 13.95 -1.65 6.72
N ALA A 246 14.91 -2.36 7.32
CA ALA A 246 16.24 -2.54 6.72
C ALA A 246 16.20 -3.29 5.37
N MET A 247 15.32 -4.28 5.20
CA MET A 247 15.16 -4.99 3.92
C MET A 247 14.42 -4.15 2.86
N ILE A 248 13.50 -3.27 3.27
CA ILE A 248 12.83 -2.30 2.39
C ILE A 248 13.84 -1.26 1.90
N HIS A 249 14.56 -0.60 2.81
CA HIS A 249 15.63 0.35 2.49
C HIS A 249 16.61 -0.26 1.50
N ARG A 250 17.15 -1.46 1.81
CA ARG A 250 18.07 -2.17 0.93
C ARG A 250 17.49 -2.42 -0.46
N LYS A 251 16.25 -2.91 -0.56
CA LYS A 251 15.63 -3.23 -1.86
C LYS A 251 15.42 -1.98 -2.70
N VAL A 252 14.97 -0.88 -2.09
CA VAL A 252 14.78 0.41 -2.77
C VAL A 252 16.12 1.02 -3.18
N LEU A 253 17.14 0.95 -2.32
CA LEU A 253 18.51 1.40 -2.60
C LEU A 253 19.14 0.64 -3.77
N GLU A 254 19.02 -0.69 -3.77
CA GLU A 254 19.51 -1.57 -4.83
C GLU A 254 18.85 -1.25 -6.18
N VAL A 255 17.54 -0.98 -6.20
CA VAL A 255 16.79 -0.62 -7.41
C VAL A 255 17.12 0.80 -7.89
N ALA A 256 16.99 1.82 -7.02
CA ALA A 256 17.23 3.22 -7.37
C ALA A 256 18.69 3.47 -7.79
N GLY A 257 19.64 2.75 -7.20
CA GLY A 257 21.06 2.79 -7.59
C GLY A 257 21.34 2.32 -9.03
N THR A 258 20.37 1.71 -9.73
CA THR A 258 20.46 1.37 -11.16
C THR A 258 20.07 2.52 -12.10
N GLY A 259 19.53 3.60 -11.55
CA GLY A 259 18.95 4.73 -12.29
C GLY A 259 17.47 4.58 -12.60
N ALA A 260 16.86 3.43 -12.34
CA ALA A 260 15.41 3.23 -12.44
C ALA A 260 14.68 4.01 -11.33
N ILE A 261 13.49 4.54 -11.66
CA ILE A 261 12.56 5.11 -10.68
C ILE A 261 11.78 3.94 -10.03
N PRO A 262 11.89 3.70 -8.72
CA PRO A 262 11.08 2.68 -8.07
C PRO A 262 9.66 3.20 -7.80
N ILE A 263 8.66 2.37 -8.10
CA ILE A 263 7.28 2.53 -7.63
C ILE A 263 7.01 1.40 -6.64
N ILE A 264 6.90 1.75 -5.36
CA ILE A 264 6.73 0.80 -4.26
C ILE A 264 5.23 0.57 -4.02
N LEU A 265 4.78 -0.66 -4.24
CA LEU A 265 3.49 -1.15 -3.78
C LEU A 265 3.65 -1.50 -2.29
N GLY A 266 3.07 -0.68 -1.41
CA GLY A 266 3.31 -0.71 0.02
C GLY A 266 2.45 -1.69 0.81
N GLY A 267 2.77 -1.76 2.10
CA GLY A 267 1.85 -2.21 3.13
C GLY A 267 1.42 -1.00 3.97
N ASP A 268 1.69 -0.99 5.27
CA ASP A 268 1.42 0.19 6.11
C ASP A 268 2.36 1.37 5.77
N HIS A 269 1.97 2.59 6.13
CA HIS A 269 2.71 3.81 5.78
C HIS A 269 4.11 3.87 6.42
N SER A 270 4.44 3.04 7.43
CA SER A 270 5.78 3.04 8.03
C SER A 270 6.88 2.65 7.04
N ILE A 271 6.53 1.96 5.94
CA ILE A 271 7.46 1.54 4.88
C ILE A 271 8.05 2.73 4.11
N THR A 272 7.41 3.90 4.14
CA THR A 272 7.89 5.10 3.45
C THR A 272 9.14 5.69 4.09
N TRP A 273 9.34 5.55 5.40
CA TRP A 273 10.56 6.01 6.06
C TRP A 273 11.83 5.34 5.49
N PRO A 274 11.97 4.00 5.48
CA PRO A 274 13.12 3.34 4.88
C PRO A 274 13.19 3.52 3.35
N ALA A 275 12.04 3.57 2.65
CA ALA A 275 12.01 3.74 1.20
C ALA A 275 12.50 5.13 0.75
N ALA A 276 11.90 6.21 1.26
CA ALA A 276 12.30 7.57 0.91
C ALA A 276 13.72 7.92 1.42
N THR A 277 14.17 7.32 2.54
CA THR A 277 15.57 7.45 2.99
C THR A 277 16.55 6.87 1.97
N ALA A 278 16.26 5.69 1.40
CA ALA A 278 17.10 5.10 0.36
C ALA A 278 17.14 5.95 -0.93
N ILE A 279 16.01 6.58 -1.30
CA ILE A 279 15.97 7.53 -2.43
C ILE A 279 16.81 8.77 -2.15
N ALA A 280 16.66 9.37 -0.96
CA ALA A 280 17.47 10.51 -0.55
C ALA A 280 18.96 10.17 -0.58
N GLU A 281 19.38 8.99 -0.09
CA GLU A 281 20.76 8.50 -0.16
C GLU A 281 21.31 8.41 -1.60
N VAL A 282 20.53 7.87 -2.54
CA VAL A 282 20.93 7.76 -3.95
C VAL A 282 21.06 9.13 -4.59
N ARG A 283 20.13 10.06 -4.30
CA ARG A 283 20.07 11.38 -4.92
C ARG A 283 21.11 12.38 -4.38
N ARG A 284 21.80 12.13 -3.26
CA ARG A 284 22.81 13.06 -2.71
C ARG A 284 23.92 13.40 -3.72
N PRO A 285 24.35 14.67 -3.83
CA PRO A 285 24.02 15.79 -2.93
C PRO A 285 22.73 16.55 -3.25
N SER A 286 22.02 16.23 -4.34
CA SER A 286 20.75 16.88 -4.71
C SER A 286 19.69 16.72 -3.62
N SER A 287 18.84 17.73 -3.48
CA SER A 287 17.72 17.74 -2.55
C SER A 287 16.53 16.92 -3.07
N VAL A 288 15.92 16.16 -2.16
CA VAL A 288 14.63 15.49 -2.39
C VAL A 288 13.56 16.20 -1.55
N GLY A 289 12.35 16.30 -2.08
CA GLY A 289 11.13 16.67 -1.36
C GLY A 289 10.09 15.57 -1.40
N ILE A 290 9.02 15.71 -0.63
CA ILE A 290 7.88 14.79 -0.62
C ILE A 290 6.59 15.54 -0.94
N VAL A 291 5.82 14.99 -1.89
CA VAL A 291 4.38 15.27 -1.99
C VAL A 291 3.65 14.07 -1.42
N HIS A 292 2.74 14.31 -0.48
CA HIS A 292 2.12 13.31 0.37
C HIS A 292 0.60 13.42 0.31
N PHE A 293 -0.05 12.45 -0.32
CA PHE A 293 -1.50 12.34 -0.36
C PHE A 293 -1.97 11.42 0.76
N ASP A 294 -2.73 11.97 1.73
CA ASP A 294 -3.09 11.24 2.95
C ASP A 294 -4.28 11.90 3.67
N ALA A 295 -5.08 11.15 4.42
CA ALA A 295 -6.01 11.70 5.40
C ALA A 295 -5.31 12.23 6.66
N HIS A 296 -4.17 11.65 7.04
CA HIS A 296 -3.41 11.93 8.24
C HIS A 296 -2.06 12.60 7.93
N ALA A 297 -1.48 13.23 8.95
CA ALA A 297 -0.25 14.02 8.78
C ALA A 297 1.06 13.23 9.00
N ASP A 298 0.98 11.97 9.44
CA ASP A 298 2.09 11.01 9.61
C ASP A 298 3.37 11.53 10.29
N THR A 299 3.14 12.41 11.25
CA THR A 299 4.13 13.18 12.00
C THR A 299 4.08 12.93 13.52
N ALA A 300 3.52 11.80 13.97
CA ALA A 300 3.45 11.45 15.38
C ALA A 300 4.86 11.32 16.01
N PRO A 301 5.09 11.82 17.24
CA PRO A 301 6.35 11.58 17.97
C PRO A 301 6.57 10.10 18.26
N ASP A 302 5.50 9.39 18.61
CA ASP A 302 5.42 7.96 18.84
C ASP A 302 3.95 7.50 18.86
N SER A 303 3.73 6.20 18.89
CA SER A 303 2.45 5.56 19.21
C SER A 303 2.65 4.59 20.38
N TRP A 304 2.32 5.03 21.59
CA TRP A 304 2.55 4.29 22.85
C TRP A 304 4.00 3.84 23.06
N GLY A 305 4.95 4.69 22.69
CA GLY A 305 6.40 4.43 22.78
C GLY A 305 6.99 3.74 21.56
N GLN A 306 6.21 3.38 20.54
CA GLN A 306 6.75 2.97 19.24
C GLN A 306 6.93 4.15 18.30
N ILE A 307 8.18 4.38 17.87
CA ILE A 307 8.57 5.52 17.01
C ILE A 307 8.56 5.20 15.52
N ALA A 308 8.33 3.94 15.17
CA ALA A 308 8.31 3.44 13.80
C ALA A 308 6.88 3.06 13.35
N SER A 309 5.86 3.62 14.00
CA SER A 309 4.45 3.37 13.67
C SER A 309 4.09 3.96 12.30
N HIS A 310 3.04 3.42 11.69
CA HIS A 310 2.54 3.94 10.41
C HIS A 310 2.21 5.44 10.47
N GLY A 311 1.69 5.98 11.58
CA GLY A 311 1.43 7.43 11.74
C GLY A 311 2.65 8.32 12.07
N SER A 312 3.89 7.87 11.82
CA SER A 312 5.13 8.60 12.14
C SER A 312 6.23 8.75 11.05
N PRO A 313 6.15 8.18 9.82
CA PRO A 313 7.27 8.10 8.88
C PRO A 313 7.76 9.47 8.41
N MET A 314 6.86 10.44 8.19
CA MET A 314 7.23 11.78 7.73
C MET A 314 8.07 12.50 8.79
N ARG A 315 7.68 12.37 10.07
CA ARG A 315 8.49 12.88 11.17
C ARG A 315 9.83 12.15 11.31
N ARG A 316 9.88 10.83 11.09
CA ARG A 316 11.16 10.10 11.12
C ARG A 316 12.11 10.53 10.00
N LEU A 317 11.60 10.82 8.80
CA LEU A 317 12.39 11.36 7.67
C LEU A 317 13.00 12.74 7.99
N ILE A 318 12.27 13.59 8.70
CA ILE A 318 12.72 14.91 9.16
C ILE A 318 13.75 14.78 10.30
N GLU A 319 13.43 14.03 11.37
CA GLU A 319 14.31 13.88 12.54
C GLU A 319 15.62 13.13 12.22
N SER A 320 15.64 12.29 11.18
CA SER A 320 16.86 11.63 10.69
C SER A 320 17.71 12.49 9.76
N GLY A 321 17.21 13.64 9.29
CA GLY A 321 17.86 14.46 8.27
C GLY A 321 17.91 13.80 6.89
N ALA A 322 17.00 12.85 6.60
CA ALA A 322 16.85 12.29 5.27
C ALA A 322 16.25 13.32 4.30
N ILE A 323 15.23 14.06 4.76
CA ILE A 323 14.50 15.07 3.98
C ILE A 323 14.21 16.28 4.89
N GLU A 324 14.43 17.50 4.40
CA GLU A 324 14.14 18.73 5.16
C GLU A 324 12.63 19.00 5.24
N GLY A 325 12.13 19.41 6.41
CA GLY A 325 10.69 19.68 6.63
C GLY A 325 10.07 20.67 5.63
N ARG A 326 10.81 21.71 5.21
CA ARG A 326 10.42 22.67 4.16
C ARG A 326 10.15 22.05 2.78
N ASN A 327 10.66 20.86 2.51
CA ASN A 327 10.48 20.16 1.25
C ASN A 327 9.30 19.18 1.27
N PHE A 328 8.45 19.20 2.32
CA PHE A 328 7.20 18.43 2.38
C PHE A 328 6.00 19.29 1.99
N VAL A 329 5.10 18.68 1.22
CA VAL A 329 3.77 19.19 0.86
C VAL A 329 2.75 18.07 1.08
N GLN A 330 1.87 18.23 2.07
CA GLN A 330 0.81 17.25 2.36
C GLN A 330 -0.54 17.70 1.78
N VAL A 331 -1.35 16.79 1.25
CA VAL A 331 -2.65 17.10 0.63
C VAL A 331 -3.70 16.09 1.06
N GLY A 332 -4.83 16.59 1.58
CA GLY A 332 -6.00 15.77 1.93
C GLY A 332 -6.25 15.60 3.43
N LEU A 333 -5.44 16.27 4.27
CA LEU A 333 -5.48 16.18 5.73
C LEU A 333 -6.88 16.47 6.28
N ARG A 334 -7.43 15.57 7.09
CA ARG A 334 -8.79 15.67 7.66
C ARG A 334 -8.95 14.81 8.92
N GLY A 335 -10.19 14.70 9.41
CA GLY A 335 -10.50 13.93 10.61
C GLY A 335 -10.14 14.66 11.90
N TYR A 336 -9.73 13.91 12.92
CA TYR A 336 -9.53 14.39 14.30
C TYR A 336 -8.07 14.35 14.77
N TRP A 337 -7.13 14.23 13.84
CA TRP A 337 -5.69 14.14 14.10
C TRP A 337 -4.94 14.83 12.95
N PRO A 338 -3.79 15.51 13.17
CA PRO A 338 -3.02 15.65 14.41
C PRO A 338 -3.50 16.70 15.41
N PRO A 339 -3.06 16.63 16.68
CA PRO A 339 -3.30 17.67 17.68
C PRO A 339 -2.49 18.95 17.40
N VAL A 340 -2.87 20.04 18.07
CA VAL A 340 -2.32 21.40 17.81
C VAL A 340 -0.82 21.49 18.02
N ASP A 341 -0.25 20.79 19.00
CA ASP A 341 1.19 20.78 19.30
C ASP A 341 2.01 20.05 18.22
N VAL A 342 1.43 19.05 17.55
CA VAL A 342 2.02 18.42 16.37
C VAL A 342 1.91 19.34 15.16
N LEU A 343 0.80 20.06 14.97
CA LEU A 343 0.69 21.11 13.92
C LEU A 343 1.65 22.29 14.16
N ASP A 344 1.91 22.67 15.42
CA ASP A 344 2.96 23.64 15.78
C ASP A 344 4.34 23.09 15.38
N TRP A 345 4.66 21.85 15.74
CA TRP A 345 5.91 21.18 15.35
C TRP A 345 6.09 21.11 13.83
N MET A 346 5.04 20.81 13.06
CA MET A 346 5.06 20.80 11.60
C MET A 346 5.41 22.18 11.03
N ARG A 347 4.77 23.25 11.54
CA ARG A 347 5.08 24.63 11.13
C ARG A 347 6.49 25.06 11.52
N ASP A 348 6.97 24.68 12.70
CA ASP A 348 8.34 24.99 13.17
C ASP A 348 9.42 24.33 12.29
N HIS A 349 9.10 23.21 11.62
CA HIS A 349 9.98 22.54 10.65
C HIS A 349 9.72 22.98 9.19
N GLY A 350 8.79 23.92 8.97
CA GLY A 350 8.49 24.50 7.66
C GLY A 350 7.59 23.66 6.75
N LEU A 351 6.91 22.63 7.27
CA LEU A 351 6.06 21.76 6.45
C LEU A 351 4.89 22.57 5.87
N ARG A 352 4.58 22.30 4.59
CA ARG A 352 3.39 22.80 3.92
C ARG A 352 2.34 21.70 3.87
N TYR A 353 1.09 22.06 4.06
CA TYR A 353 0.00 21.12 4.13
C TYR A 353 -1.33 21.78 3.76
N HIS A 354 -2.17 21.04 3.03
CA HIS A 354 -3.50 21.45 2.63
C HIS A 354 -4.55 20.56 3.28
N PHE A 355 -5.47 21.17 4.04
CA PHE A 355 -6.60 20.47 4.62
C PHE A 355 -7.66 20.16 3.56
N MET A 356 -8.43 19.09 3.74
CA MET A 356 -9.54 18.75 2.85
C MET A 356 -10.56 19.89 2.72
N THR A 357 -10.74 20.70 3.76
CA THR A 357 -11.59 21.91 3.73
C THR A 357 -11.16 22.91 2.66
N GLU A 358 -9.87 23.02 2.33
CA GLU A 358 -9.41 23.87 1.22
C GLU A 358 -9.87 23.31 -0.13
N MET A 359 -9.91 21.98 -0.28
CA MET A 359 -10.43 21.33 -1.49
C MET A 359 -11.95 21.48 -1.61
N GLU A 360 -12.68 21.47 -0.49
CA GLU A 360 -14.12 21.77 -0.44
C GLU A 360 -14.41 23.23 -0.85
N GLU A 361 -13.63 24.19 -0.36
CA GLU A 361 -13.85 25.62 -0.58
C GLU A 361 -13.32 26.13 -1.94
N ARG A 362 -12.17 25.62 -2.39
CA ARG A 362 -11.43 26.11 -3.56
C ARG A 362 -11.48 25.17 -4.77
N GLY A 363 -11.88 23.91 -4.55
CA GLY A 363 -11.82 22.83 -5.54
C GLY A 363 -10.44 22.17 -5.60
N SER A 364 -10.41 20.86 -5.87
CA SER A 364 -9.18 20.06 -5.94
C SER A 364 -8.15 20.63 -6.92
N GLU A 365 -8.58 21.13 -8.09
CA GLU A 365 -7.68 21.70 -9.11
C GLU A 365 -6.86 22.91 -8.63
N ALA A 366 -7.40 23.75 -7.73
CA ALA A 366 -6.65 24.88 -7.17
C ALA A 366 -5.60 24.40 -6.15
N VAL A 367 -5.97 23.45 -5.28
CA VAL A 367 -5.08 22.90 -4.25
C VAL A 367 -3.95 22.08 -4.87
N ILE A 368 -4.22 21.32 -5.94
CA ILE A 368 -3.17 20.59 -6.67
C ILE A 368 -2.21 21.55 -7.39
N ALA A 369 -2.68 22.70 -7.89
CA ALA A 369 -1.81 23.70 -8.49
C ALA A 369 -0.86 24.33 -7.46
N ASP A 370 -1.36 24.65 -6.26
CA ASP A 370 -0.52 25.10 -5.13
C ASP A 370 0.50 24.01 -4.77
N ALA A 371 0.05 22.78 -4.56
CA ALA A 371 0.92 21.67 -4.17
C ALA A 371 2.04 21.38 -5.18
N ILE A 372 1.80 21.55 -6.49
CA ILE A 372 2.83 21.46 -7.53
C ILE A 372 3.81 22.63 -7.43
N ALA A 373 3.32 23.86 -7.26
CA ALA A 373 4.18 25.04 -7.13
C ALA A 373 5.08 24.95 -5.88
N GLU A 374 4.55 24.44 -4.78
CA GLU A 374 5.27 24.19 -3.54
C GLU A 374 6.28 23.05 -3.67
N ALA A 375 5.93 21.95 -4.36
CA ALA A 375 6.83 20.84 -4.63
C ALA A 375 8.02 21.22 -5.53
N LEU A 376 7.89 22.28 -6.32
CA LEU A 376 8.95 22.86 -7.15
C LEU A 376 9.74 23.97 -6.43
N ASP A 377 9.29 24.43 -5.27
CA ASP A 377 9.94 25.45 -4.46
C ASP A 377 10.93 24.80 -3.47
N GLY A 378 12.14 24.51 -3.97
CA GLY A 378 13.28 24.12 -3.17
C GLY A 378 13.97 22.80 -3.53
N PRO A 379 13.26 21.66 -3.62
CA PRO A 379 13.89 20.38 -3.92
C PRO A 379 14.16 20.20 -5.42
N GLU A 380 15.28 19.55 -5.77
CA GLU A 380 15.62 19.24 -7.17
C GLU A 380 14.79 18.06 -7.72
N SER A 381 14.30 17.18 -6.85
CA SER A 381 13.48 16.02 -7.22
C SER A 381 12.47 15.68 -6.12
N VAL A 382 11.38 15.01 -6.47
CA VAL A 382 10.24 14.76 -5.58
C VAL A 382 10.00 13.26 -5.45
N TYR A 383 9.87 12.79 -4.22
CA TYR A 383 9.30 11.48 -3.92
C TYR A 383 7.78 11.65 -3.72
N LEU A 384 6.97 10.89 -4.46
CA LEU A 384 5.51 10.96 -4.36
C LEU A 384 5.02 9.83 -3.45
N SER A 385 4.41 10.18 -2.32
CA SER A 385 3.81 9.21 -1.41
C SER A 385 2.30 9.32 -1.45
N VAL A 386 1.62 8.18 -1.60
CA VAL A 386 0.16 8.10 -1.75
C VAL A 386 -0.40 7.07 -0.78
N ASP A 387 -0.92 7.55 0.35
CA ASP A 387 -1.86 6.77 1.13
C ASP A 387 -3.18 6.63 0.35
N ILE A 388 -3.70 5.42 0.30
CA ILE A 388 -4.98 5.16 -0.37
C ILE A 388 -6.16 5.75 0.41
N ASP A 389 -6.02 5.97 1.72
CA ASP A 389 -7.05 6.53 2.58
C ASP A 389 -7.28 8.03 2.40
N VAL A 390 -6.45 8.71 1.60
CA VAL A 390 -6.75 10.06 1.08
C VAL A 390 -8.09 10.10 0.31
N VAL A 391 -8.46 8.98 -0.31
CA VAL A 391 -9.71 8.79 -1.05
C VAL A 391 -10.85 8.49 -0.07
N ASP A 392 -12.05 9.00 -0.36
CA ASP A 392 -13.21 8.74 0.50
C ASP A 392 -13.47 7.22 0.65
N PRO A 393 -13.76 6.70 1.86
CA PRO A 393 -13.98 5.27 2.10
C PRO A 393 -15.23 4.70 1.40
N GLY A 394 -16.11 5.53 0.84
CA GLY A 394 -17.15 5.09 -0.10
C GLY A 394 -16.61 4.65 -1.48
N LEU A 395 -15.33 4.93 -1.76
CA LEU A 395 -14.61 4.56 -2.98
C LEU A 395 -13.37 3.71 -2.69
N ALA A 396 -12.70 3.92 -1.56
CA ALA A 396 -11.53 3.17 -1.10
C ALA A 396 -11.76 2.55 0.30
N PRO A 397 -12.69 1.58 0.45
CA PRO A 397 -13.00 0.99 1.76
C PRO A 397 -11.87 0.11 2.34
N GLY A 398 -10.96 -0.37 1.48
CA GLY A 398 -9.89 -1.32 1.79
C GLY A 398 -8.66 -0.67 2.41
N THR A 399 -8.80 -0.02 3.57
CA THR A 399 -7.71 0.62 4.31
C THR A 399 -7.83 0.45 5.84
N GLY A 400 -6.70 0.63 6.54
CA GLY A 400 -6.59 0.51 7.99
C GLY A 400 -7.32 1.60 8.78
N THR A 401 -7.29 2.84 8.29
CA THR A 401 -7.69 4.07 9.01
C THR A 401 -8.67 4.97 8.23
N PRO A 402 -9.76 4.44 7.65
CA PRO A 402 -10.63 5.20 6.73
C PRO A 402 -11.28 6.43 7.38
N GLU A 403 -10.98 7.61 6.85
CA GLU A 403 -11.60 8.89 7.25
C GLU A 403 -12.66 9.37 6.23
N PRO A 404 -13.94 9.55 6.62
CA PRO A 404 -14.97 10.07 5.73
C PRO A 404 -14.73 11.50 5.22
N GLY A 405 -15.29 11.84 4.06
CA GLY A 405 -15.13 13.15 3.42
C GLY A 405 -13.83 13.27 2.64
N GLY A 406 -13.37 12.18 2.02
CA GLY A 406 -12.09 12.15 1.29
C GLY A 406 -12.16 12.63 -0.17
N MET A 407 -11.03 12.55 -0.87
CA MET A 407 -10.97 12.86 -2.30
C MET A 407 -11.82 11.90 -3.13
N LEU A 408 -12.32 12.37 -4.28
CA LEU A 408 -12.81 11.45 -5.31
C LEU A 408 -11.64 10.80 -6.03
N THR A 409 -11.74 9.50 -6.36
CA THR A 409 -10.73 8.76 -7.15
C THR A 409 -10.22 9.53 -8.38
N ARG A 410 -11.13 10.18 -9.12
CA ARG A 410 -10.80 10.95 -10.35
C ARG A 410 -9.90 12.15 -10.08
N GLU A 411 -9.92 12.69 -8.87
CA GLU A 411 -9.11 13.84 -8.45
C GLU A 411 -7.70 13.38 -8.11
N LEU A 412 -7.56 12.28 -7.36
CA LEU A 412 -6.26 11.67 -7.07
C LEU A 412 -5.55 11.24 -8.36
N LEU A 413 -6.23 10.49 -9.24
CA LEU A 413 -5.65 10.08 -10.52
C LEU A 413 -5.28 11.27 -11.42
N ARG A 414 -6.00 12.40 -11.31
CA ARG A 414 -5.63 13.63 -12.02
C ARG A 414 -4.41 14.31 -11.39
N ALA A 415 -4.37 14.38 -10.05
CA ALA A 415 -3.28 14.98 -9.31
C ALA A 415 -1.95 14.25 -9.58
N VAL A 416 -1.94 12.93 -9.51
CA VAL A 416 -0.76 12.08 -9.80
C VAL A 416 -0.22 12.36 -11.21
N ARG A 417 -1.08 12.40 -12.24
CA ARG A 417 -0.64 12.78 -13.61
C ARG A 417 0.00 14.17 -13.66
N GLN A 418 -0.61 15.16 -13.00
CA GLN A 418 -0.15 16.55 -13.06
C GLN A 418 1.16 16.74 -12.31
N ILE A 419 1.32 16.13 -11.13
CA ILE A 419 2.54 16.20 -10.32
C ILE A 419 3.68 15.47 -11.02
N VAL A 420 3.50 14.20 -11.40
CA VAL A 420 4.55 13.41 -12.07
C VAL A 420 4.95 14.02 -13.42
N GLY A 421 4.01 14.67 -14.11
CA GLY A 421 4.30 15.43 -15.33
C GLY A 421 5.08 16.74 -15.11
N ALA A 422 5.06 17.32 -13.91
CA ALA A 422 5.69 18.60 -13.60
C ALA A 422 7.05 18.47 -12.87
N VAL A 423 7.25 17.44 -12.05
CA VAL A 423 8.44 17.28 -11.18
C VAL A 423 9.45 16.29 -11.76
N ASP A 424 10.72 16.33 -11.33
CA ASP A 424 11.61 15.17 -11.48
C ASP A 424 11.25 14.13 -10.41
N LEU A 425 10.69 12.98 -10.83
CA LEU A 425 10.23 11.96 -9.90
C LEU A 425 11.43 11.13 -9.39
N ALA A 426 11.70 11.23 -8.10
CA ALA A 426 12.78 10.53 -7.42
C ALA A 426 12.45 9.06 -7.15
N GLY A 427 11.18 8.79 -6.84
CA GLY A 427 10.58 7.51 -6.49
C GLY A 427 9.11 7.74 -6.10
N MET A 428 8.35 6.67 -5.90
CA MET A 428 6.95 6.76 -5.48
C MET A 428 6.56 5.57 -4.60
N ASP A 429 5.66 5.75 -3.65
CA ASP A 429 4.93 4.64 -3.01
C ASP A 429 3.41 4.81 -3.01
N ILE A 430 2.73 3.68 -2.81
CA ILE A 430 1.27 3.56 -2.73
C ILE A 430 0.95 2.61 -1.57
N VAL A 431 0.40 3.13 -0.48
CA VAL A 431 0.36 2.46 0.84
C VAL A 431 -1.07 2.25 1.37
N GLU A 432 -1.18 1.57 2.51
CA GLU A 432 -2.39 1.23 3.29
C GLU A 432 -3.51 0.47 2.54
N VAL A 433 -3.26 -0.03 1.33
CA VAL A 433 -4.19 -0.95 0.64
C VAL A 433 -4.29 -2.26 1.42
N ALA A 434 -5.40 -2.45 2.13
CA ALA A 434 -5.72 -3.58 2.99
C ALA A 434 -6.86 -4.43 2.41
N PRO A 435 -6.56 -5.47 1.59
CA PRO A 435 -7.56 -6.32 0.94
C PRO A 435 -8.63 -6.96 1.85
N PRO A 436 -8.38 -7.30 3.13
CA PRO A 436 -9.43 -7.82 4.02
C PRO A 436 -10.62 -6.88 4.26
N TYR A 437 -10.49 -5.59 3.93
CA TYR A 437 -11.56 -4.58 4.03
C TYR A 437 -12.00 -4.04 2.67
N ASP A 438 -11.35 -4.47 1.58
CA ASP A 438 -11.71 -4.04 0.23
C ASP A 438 -12.99 -4.74 -0.25
N TRP A 439 -13.75 -4.07 -1.11
CA TRP A 439 -14.98 -4.61 -1.68
C TRP A 439 -14.95 -4.51 -3.19
N ALA A 440 -15.18 -5.64 -3.87
CA ALA A 440 -15.07 -5.79 -5.32
C ALA A 440 -13.76 -5.21 -5.88
N GLU A 441 -12.66 -5.44 -5.14
CA GLU A 441 -11.28 -5.05 -5.48
C GLU A 441 -11.10 -3.54 -5.76
N SER A 442 -12.06 -2.71 -5.35
CA SER A 442 -12.15 -1.30 -5.73
C SER A 442 -10.94 -0.48 -5.25
N THR A 443 -10.47 -0.72 -4.03
CA THR A 443 -9.32 -0.04 -3.46
C THR A 443 -8.02 -0.47 -4.14
N ALA A 444 -7.85 -1.77 -4.37
CA ALA A 444 -6.72 -2.31 -5.12
C ALA A 444 -6.68 -1.81 -6.58
N MET A 445 -7.84 -1.66 -7.22
CA MET A 445 -7.97 -1.05 -8.56
C MET A 445 -7.58 0.43 -8.58
N ILE A 446 -7.94 1.21 -7.56
CA ILE A 446 -7.53 2.62 -7.47
C ILE A 446 -6.01 2.71 -7.36
N ALA A 447 -5.40 1.95 -6.44
CA ALA A 447 -3.96 1.89 -6.26
C ALA A 447 -3.21 1.41 -7.53
N ASN A 448 -3.73 0.40 -8.22
CA ASN A 448 -3.18 -0.04 -9.52
C ASN A 448 -3.20 1.10 -10.56
N ARG A 449 -4.29 1.86 -10.62
CA ARG A 449 -4.39 3.01 -11.54
C ARG A 449 -3.46 4.15 -11.12
N VAL A 450 -3.29 4.45 -9.83
CA VAL A 450 -2.32 5.45 -9.34
C VAL A 450 -0.91 5.16 -9.91
N ALA A 451 -0.43 3.92 -9.85
CA ALA A 451 0.85 3.54 -10.47
C ALA A 451 0.85 3.73 -11.99
N LEU A 452 -0.21 3.33 -12.70
CA LEU A 452 -0.29 3.48 -14.17
C LEU A 452 -0.38 4.94 -14.62
N GLU A 453 -1.01 5.83 -13.85
CA GLU A 453 -1.04 7.27 -14.13
C GLU A 453 0.36 7.89 -14.02
N ALA A 454 1.14 7.50 -13.00
CA ALA A 454 2.53 7.92 -12.86
C ALA A 454 3.39 7.42 -14.04
N ILE A 455 3.32 6.13 -14.37
CA ILE A 455 4.06 5.55 -15.50
C ILE A 455 3.67 6.23 -16.83
N SER A 456 2.38 6.52 -17.02
CA SER A 456 1.88 7.20 -18.24
C SER A 456 2.35 8.66 -18.34
N ALA A 457 2.42 9.38 -17.21
CA ALA A 457 2.98 10.73 -17.17
C ALA A 457 4.50 10.71 -17.48
N LEU A 458 5.25 9.78 -16.90
CA LEU A 458 6.67 9.57 -17.23
C LEU A 458 6.87 9.24 -18.73
N ALA A 459 5.99 8.44 -19.33
CA ALA A 459 6.06 8.13 -20.76
C ALA A 459 5.84 9.38 -21.64
N LEU A 460 4.97 10.31 -21.25
CA LEU A 460 4.87 11.61 -21.93
C LEU A 460 6.14 12.44 -21.79
N LYS A 461 6.75 12.51 -20.59
CA LYS A 461 8.04 13.19 -20.39
C LYS A 461 9.13 12.62 -21.30
N ARG A 462 9.24 11.28 -21.38
CA ARG A 462 10.17 10.60 -22.29
C ARG A 462 9.91 10.96 -23.76
N ARG A 463 8.64 11.01 -24.21
CA ARG A 463 8.26 11.46 -25.57
C ARG A 463 8.56 12.95 -25.82
N ALA A 464 8.53 13.80 -24.80
CA ALA A 464 8.94 15.20 -24.88
C ALA A 464 10.47 15.41 -24.91
N GLY A 465 11.26 14.33 -24.81
CA GLY A 465 12.73 14.38 -24.79
C GLY A 465 13.31 14.56 -23.39
N GLU A 466 12.48 14.54 -22.34
CA GLU A 466 12.95 14.63 -20.96
C GLU A 466 13.55 13.30 -20.46
N ARG A 467 14.40 13.40 -19.43
CA ARG A 467 15.04 12.24 -18.82
C ARG A 467 14.12 11.63 -17.75
N VAL A 468 13.91 10.32 -17.85
CA VAL A 468 13.05 9.50 -16.95
C VAL A 468 13.87 8.52 -16.10
N ARG A 469 15.20 8.72 -16.05
CA ARG A 469 16.14 7.91 -15.27
C ARG A 469 17.14 8.80 -14.57
N TRP A 470 17.61 8.35 -13.42
CA TRP A 470 18.70 8.99 -12.70
C TRP A 470 20.05 8.47 -13.18
N GLU A 471 21.00 9.38 -13.36
CA GLU A 471 22.39 9.09 -13.70
C GLU A 471 23.26 9.87 -12.70
N ARG A 472 24.32 9.23 -12.20
CA ARG A 472 25.19 9.76 -11.15
C ARG A 472 26.38 10.54 -11.72
#